data_AF-A0A0J5WFC9-F1
#
_entry.id   AF-A0A0J5WFC9-F1
#
_cell.length_a   1.000
_cell.length_b   1.000
_cell.length_c   1.000
_cell.angle_alpha   90.00
_cell.angle_beta   90.00
_cell.angle_gamma   90.00
#
_symmetry.space_group_name_H-M   'P 1'
#
loop_
_entity.id
_entity.type
_entity.pdbx_description
1 polymer ?
#
loop_
_entity_poly.entity_id
_entity_poly.type
_entity_poly.pdbx_seq_one_letter_code
_entity_poly.pdbx_strand_id
1 'polypeptide(L)'
;MWFFYLLYVLPAAYAASKVGPHYGFLAGFATLAAVLATQTALLTWGAARVKRRRAAAAPPAAIVPADLPEAEPDDEPDVRLRYGEHARFKQLVLVAGDTRLDVTRRFYDELKRGIESFVEIDAGRDGSGAAMVSAAELAPADDTLTVFVSNDGAWSGFRVGDDAFRFRHGAITRLKLTRVLPLRWVGGYMVTLWFDVPNLKKLTEYVSHSTLFDLDLEHSDSRSRALTHACREIADVLDAAFDFDDASDA
;
A
#
# COMPACT_ATOMS: atom_id res chain seq x y z
N MET A 1 -24.62 -6.21 11.63
CA MET A 1 -23.40 -7.05 11.48
C MET A 1 -23.54 -8.43 12.13
N TRP A 2 -24.07 -8.55 13.35
CA TRP A 2 -24.21 -9.82 14.09
C TRP A 2 -25.11 -10.89 13.42
N PHE A 3 -26.21 -10.48 12.79
CA PHE A 3 -27.16 -11.40 12.13
C PHE A 3 -26.54 -12.18 10.96
N PHE A 4 -25.66 -11.56 10.17
CA PHE A 4 -24.96 -12.23 9.06
C PHE A 4 -23.93 -13.24 9.54
N TYR A 5 -23.23 -12.95 10.64
CA TYR A 5 -22.33 -13.89 11.30
C TYR A 5 -23.09 -15.12 11.82
N LEU A 6 -24.27 -14.91 12.41
CA LEU A 6 -25.15 -15.98 12.88
C LEU A 6 -25.58 -16.90 11.72
N LEU A 7 -25.99 -16.32 10.59
CA LEU A 7 -26.40 -17.07 9.39
C LEU A 7 -25.25 -17.86 8.75
N TYR A 8 -24.02 -17.36 8.84
CA TYR A 8 -22.83 -18.01 8.31
C TYR A 8 -22.40 -19.21 9.17
N VAL A 9 -22.46 -19.07 10.50
CA VAL A 9 -21.98 -20.09 11.45
C VAL A 9 -23.04 -21.15 11.76
N LEU A 10 -24.33 -20.82 11.69
CA LEU A 10 -25.45 -21.74 12.00
C LEU A 10 -25.38 -23.09 11.26
N PRO A 11 -25.12 -23.16 9.95
CA PRO A 11 -25.02 -24.43 9.23
C PRO A 11 -23.85 -25.29 9.69
N ALA A 12 -22.70 -24.68 9.97
CA ALA A 12 -21.51 -25.37 10.45
C ALA A 12 -21.68 -25.89 11.88
N ALA A 13 -22.28 -25.07 12.76
CA ALA A 13 -22.61 -25.46 14.12
C ALA A 13 -23.69 -26.56 14.18
N TYR A 14 -24.69 -26.51 13.31
CA TYR A 14 -25.72 -27.54 13.19
C TYR A 14 -25.15 -28.89 12.72
N ALA A 15 -24.29 -28.89 11.70
CA ALA A 15 -23.62 -30.08 11.21
C ALA A 15 -22.69 -30.70 12.26
N ALA A 16 -21.89 -29.87 12.94
CA ALA A 16 -20.99 -30.32 14.01
C ALA A 16 -21.75 -30.92 15.21
N SER A 17 -22.90 -30.35 15.56
CA SER A 17 -23.78 -30.84 16.64
C SER A 17 -24.37 -32.22 16.36
N LYS A 18 -24.56 -32.59 15.08
CA LYS A 18 -25.02 -33.93 14.68
C LYS A 18 -23.90 -34.97 14.63
N VAL A 19 -22.66 -34.56 14.35
CA VAL A 19 -21.53 -35.49 14.17
C VAL A 19 -20.75 -35.73 15.47
N GLY A 20 -20.58 -34.69 16.30
CA GLY A 20 -19.87 -34.77 17.57
C GLY A 20 -20.34 -35.87 18.53
N PRO A 21 -21.66 -36.07 18.73
CA PRO A 21 -22.18 -37.11 19.62
C PRO A 21 -21.93 -38.55 19.14
N HIS A 22 -21.77 -38.76 17.83
CA HIS A 22 -21.65 -40.10 17.23
C HIS A 22 -20.20 -40.50 16.90
N TYR A 23 -19.32 -39.52 16.67
CA TYR A 23 -17.94 -39.75 16.18
C TYR A 23 -16.87 -39.04 17.01
N GLY A 24 -17.25 -38.40 18.12
CA GLY A 24 -16.34 -37.73 19.04
C GLY A 24 -16.10 -36.26 18.73
N PHE A 25 -15.59 -35.54 19.73
CA PHE A 25 -15.43 -34.08 19.71
C PHE A 25 -14.54 -33.57 18.57
N LEU A 26 -13.45 -34.29 18.25
CA LEU A 26 -12.55 -33.94 17.15
C LEU A 26 -13.21 -34.06 15.77
N ALA A 27 -14.08 -35.06 15.58
CA ALA A 27 -14.85 -35.20 14.35
C ALA A 27 -15.84 -34.04 14.17
N GLY A 28 -16.45 -33.56 15.26
CA GLY A 28 -17.30 -32.36 15.28
C GLY A 28 -16.56 -31.09 14.80
N PHE A 29 -15.34 -30.86 15.30
CA PHE A 29 -14.50 -29.74 14.87
C PHE A 29 -14.06 -29.84 13.41
N ALA A 30 -13.69 -31.05 12.96
CA ALA A 30 -13.33 -31.28 11.56
C ALA A 30 -14.51 -30.97 10.62
N THR A 31 -15.74 -31.35 10.98
CA THR A 31 -16.93 -30.96 10.21
C THR A 31 -17.18 -29.46 10.21
N LEU A 32 -16.93 -28.76 11.32
CA LEU A 32 -17.10 -27.32 11.39
C LEU A 32 -16.13 -26.60 10.43
N ALA A 33 -14.85 -27.00 10.44
CA ALA A 33 -13.84 -26.45 9.52
C ALA A 33 -14.16 -26.77 8.05
N ALA A 34 -14.58 -28.00 7.75
CA ALA A 34 -14.92 -28.42 6.40
C ALA A 34 -16.12 -27.67 5.83
N VAL A 35 -17.18 -27.46 6.63
CA VAL A 35 -18.37 -26.72 6.19
C VAL A 35 -18.04 -25.25 5.92
N LEU A 36 -17.25 -24.61 6.79
CA LEU A 36 -16.83 -23.22 6.59
C LEU A 36 -15.94 -23.07 5.35
N ALA A 37 -14.99 -23.99 5.14
CA ALA A 37 -14.14 -23.99 3.95
C ALA A 37 -14.97 -24.17 2.67
N THR A 38 -15.96 -25.07 2.71
CA THR A 38 -16.87 -25.32 1.58
C THR A 38 -17.75 -24.10 1.29
N GLN A 39 -18.28 -23.44 2.31
CA GLN A 39 -19.06 -22.21 2.16
C GLN A 39 -18.20 -21.07 1.57
N THR A 40 -16.96 -20.94 2.02
CA THR A 40 -16.00 -19.96 1.47
C THR A 40 -15.68 -20.24 0.01
N ALA A 41 -15.47 -21.51 -0.35
CA ALA A 41 -15.24 -21.94 -1.73
C ALA A 41 -16.47 -21.71 -2.63
N LEU A 42 -17.68 -21.94 -2.13
CA LEU A 42 -18.91 -21.69 -2.87
C LEU A 42 -19.18 -20.20 -3.06
N LEU A 43 -18.87 -19.35 -2.07
CA LEU A 43 -19.01 -17.90 -2.18
C LEU A 43 -18.01 -17.31 -3.18
N THR A 44 -16.75 -17.74 -3.13
CA THR A 44 -15.71 -17.32 -4.10
C THR A 44 -16.03 -17.81 -5.51
N TRP A 45 -16.47 -19.07 -5.66
CA TRP A 45 -16.93 -19.60 -6.94
C TRP A 45 -18.19 -18.88 -7.45
N GLY A 46 -19.14 -18.57 -6.57
CA GLY A 46 -20.34 -17.80 -6.88
C GLY A 46 -20.03 -16.39 -7.36
N ALA A 47 -19.12 -15.68 -6.69
CA ALA A 47 -18.64 -14.36 -7.10
C ALA A 47 -17.94 -14.42 -8.48
N ALA A 48 -17.10 -15.43 -8.70
CA ALA A 48 -16.45 -15.65 -10.00
C ALA A 48 -17.46 -16.00 -11.11
N ARG A 49 -18.52 -16.74 -10.78
CA ARG A 49 -19.60 -17.09 -11.72
C ARG A 49 -20.49 -15.89 -12.05
N VAL A 50 -20.78 -15.02 -11.09
CA VAL A 50 -21.51 -13.76 -11.31
C VAL A 50 -20.67 -12.80 -12.16
N LYS A 51 -19.36 -12.68 -11.90
CA LYS A 51 -18.42 -11.92 -12.74
C LYS A 51 -18.42 -12.45 -14.19
N ARG A 52 -18.34 -13.78 -14.37
CA ARG A 52 -18.44 -14.42 -15.70
C ARG A 52 -19.79 -14.24 -16.38
N ARG A 53 -20.91 -14.31 -15.64
CA ARG A 53 -22.25 -14.09 -16.20
C ARG A 53 -22.51 -12.64 -16.58
N ARG A 54 -21.98 -11.67 -15.84
CA ARG A 54 -21.99 -10.26 -16.24
C ARG A 54 -21.16 -10.04 -17.51
N ALA A 55 -20.02 -10.71 -17.64
CA ALA A 55 -19.22 -10.68 -18.87
C ALA A 55 -19.93 -11.36 -20.06
N ALA A 56 -20.72 -12.43 -19.83
CA ALA A 56 -21.44 -13.16 -20.87
C ALA A 56 -22.82 -12.59 -21.23
N ALA A 57 -23.44 -11.80 -20.34
CA ALA A 57 -24.68 -11.07 -20.58
C ALA A 57 -24.46 -9.69 -21.22
N ALA A 58 -23.19 -9.29 -21.39
CA ALA A 58 -22.85 -8.20 -22.29
C ALA A 58 -23.19 -8.64 -23.73
N PRO A 59 -23.96 -7.86 -24.51
CA PRO A 59 -24.26 -8.22 -25.89
C PRO A 59 -22.95 -8.39 -26.68
N PRO A 60 -22.92 -9.30 -27.69
CA PRO A 60 -21.72 -9.49 -28.49
C PRO A 60 -21.36 -8.16 -29.13
N ALA A 61 -20.27 -7.57 -28.66
CA ALA A 61 -19.70 -6.38 -29.25
C ALA A 61 -19.40 -6.75 -30.70
N ALA A 62 -20.10 -6.07 -31.63
CA ALA A 62 -19.61 -5.96 -32.98
C ALA A 62 -18.13 -5.55 -32.88
N ILE A 63 -17.28 -6.24 -33.62
CA ILE A 63 -15.89 -5.83 -33.86
C ILE A 63 -15.97 -4.54 -34.67
N VAL A 64 -16.27 -3.45 -33.97
CA VAL A 64 -15.88 -2.10 -34.34
C VAL A 64 -14.54 -1.95 -33.65
N PRO A 65 -13.48 -1.50 -34.33
CA PRO A 65 -12.26 -1.08 -33.65
C PRO A 65 -12.65 0.16 -32.84
N ALA A 66 -13.14 -0.09 -31.62
CA ALA A 66 -13.20 0.92 -30.60
C ALA A 66 -11.76 1.06 -30.15
N ASP A 67 -11.12 2.13 -30.59
CA ASP A 67 -10.12 2.84 -29.79
C ASP A 67 -10.69 2.94 -28.36
N LEU A 68 -10.42 1.92 -27.55
CA LEU A 68 -10.24 2.16 -26.14
C LEU A 68 -9.05 3.12 -26.11
N PRO A 69 -9.16 4.32 -25.52
CA PRO A 69 -7.93 4.94 -25.08
C PRO A 69 -7.26 3.87 -24.21
N GLU A 70 -6.11 3.35 -24.68
CA GLU A 70 -5.06 2.90 -23.78
C GLU A 70 -5.11 3.85 -22.60
N ALA A 71 -5.22 3.33 -21.37
CA ALA A 71 -5.22 4.15 -20.16
C ALA A 71 -4.24 5.28 -20.41
N GLU A 72 -4.74 6.52 -20.55
CA GLU A 72 -3.92 7.61 -21.07
C GLU A 72 -2.61 7.56 -20.28
N PRO A 73 -1.44 7.60 -20.96
CA PRO A 73 -0.21 7.79 -20.23
C PRO A 73 -0.49 8.93 -19.25
N ASP A 74 -0.16 8.68 -17.99
CA ASP A 74 -0.29 9.66 -16.92
C ASP A 74 0.58 10.85 -17.36
N ASP A 75 0.02 11.78 -18.14
CA ASP A 75 0.71 12.89 -18.81
C ASP A 75 1.12 13.97 -17.78
N GLU A 76 1.18 13.60 -16.51
CA GLU A 76 1.89 14.36 -15.50
C GLU A 76 3.39 14.23 -15.80
N PRO A 77 4.09 15.34 -16.07
CA PRO A 77 5.50 15.27 -16.43
C PRO A 77 6.30 14.68 -15.27
N ASP A 78 7.11 13.65 -15.57
CA ASP A 78 8.02 13.02 -14.61
C ASP A 78 8.73 14.06 -13.76
N VAL A 79 8.76 13.83 -12.45
CA VAL A 79 9.45 14.74 -11.54
C VAL A 79 10.93 14.70 -11.85
N ARG A 80 11.48 15.87 -12.22
CA ARG A 80 12.87 16.00 -12.63
C ARG A 80 13.81 15.47 -11.54
N LEU A 81 14.57 14.43 -11.90
CA LEU A 81 15.70 13.95 -11.10
C LEU A 81 16.79 15.03 -11.03
N ARG A 82 17.20 15.36 -9.81
CA ARG A 82 18.26 16.33 -9.51
C ARG A 82 19.48 15.61 -8.97
N TYR A 83 20.66 16.17 -9.23
CA TYR A 83 21.93 15.63 -8.77
C TYR A 83 22.55 16.64 -7.82
N GLY A 84 22.66 16.24 -6.55
CA GLY A 84 23.38 16.96 -5.51
C GLY A 84 24.78 16.39 -5.30
N GLU A 85 25.49 16.98 -4.34
CA GLU A 85 26.87 16.63 -4.01
C GLU A 85 27.01 15.16 -3.57
N HIS A 86 26.10 14.69 -2.69
CA HIS A 86 26.17 13.35 -2.13
C HIS A 86 25.07 12.39 -2.62
N ALA A 87 24.02 12.90 -3.25
CA ALA A 87 22.90 12.08 -3.70
C ALA A 87 22.20 12.62 -4.95
N ARG A 88 21.56 11.71 -5.68
CA ARG A 88 20.51 12.04 -6.64
C ARG A 88 19.16 12.00 -5.94
N PHE A 89 18.27 12.94 -6.26
CA PHE A 89 17.01 13.11 -5.53
C PHE A 89 15.88 13.70 -6.38
N LYS A 90 14.63 13.44 -5.96
CA LYS A 90 13.42 14.08 -6.46
C LYS A 90 12.70 14.78 -5.30
N GLN A 91 12.11 15.95 -5.55
CA GLN A 91 11.24 16.66 -4.60
C GLN A 91 9.79 16.50 -5.03
N LEU A 92 8.99 15.90 -4.17
CA LEU A 92 7.65 15.44 -4.49
C LEU A 92 6.59 16.24 -3.74
N VAL A 93 5.50 16.53 -4.45
CA VAL A 93 4.26 17.06 -3.89
C VAL A 93 3.28 15.90 -3.76
N LEU A 94 3.00 15.46 -2.53
CA LEU A 94 2.14 14.29 -2.32
C LEU A 94 0.67 14.59 -2.61
N VAL A 95 0.22 15.79 -2.25
CA VAL A 95 -1.14 16.29 -2.50
C VAL A 95 -1.10 17.80 -2.73
N ALA A 96 -2.09 18.32 -3.46
CA ALA A 96 -2.28 19.76 -3.62
C ALA A 96 -3.15 20.35 -2.50
N GLY A 97 -2.99 21.66 -2.25
CA GLY A 97 -3.81 22.45 -1.33
C GLY A 97 -3.25 22.59 0.09
N ASP A 98 -4.04 23.18 0.98
CA ASP A 98 -3.59 23.68 2.29
C ASP A 98 -3.13 22.59 3.28
N THR A 99 -3.48 21.32 3.03
CA THR A 99 -3.12 20.18 3.88
C THR A 99 -1.78 19.54 3.51
N ARG A 100 -1.08 20.09 2.52
CA ARG A 100 0.13 19.49 1.93
C ARG A 100 1.24 19.24 2.95
N LEU A 101 1.51 20.19 3.84
CA LEU A 101 2.55 20.04 4.85
C LEU A 101 2.22 18.90 5.82
N ASP A 102 1.00 18.86 6.34
CA ASP A 102 0.56 17.85 7.32
C ASP A 102 0.62 16.45 6.71
N VAL A 103 0.16 16.29 5.46
CA VAL A 103 0.22 15.02 4.73
C VAL A 103 1.66 14.59 4.49
N THR A 104 2.52 15.51 4.05
CA THR A 104 3.94 15.24 3.79
C THR A 104 4.65 14.81 5.07
N ARG A 105 4.39 15.50 6.18
CA ARG A 105 4.96 15.19 7.48
C ARG A 105 4.51 13.84 7.99
N ARG A 106 3.20 13.56 7.94
CA ARG A 106 2.64 12.26 8.33
C ARG A 106 3.22 11.13 7.49
N PHE A 107 3.28 11.29 6.18
CA PHE A 107 3.86 10.30 5.27
C PHE A 107 5.30 9.99 5.64
N TYR A 108 6.11 11.03 5.88
CA TYR A 108 7.50 10.88 6.32
C TYR A 108 7.64 10.16 7.67
N ASP A 109 6.86 10.55 8.67
CA ASP A 109 6.91 9.96 10.00
C ASP A 109 6.50 8.48 9.98
N GLU A 110 5.47 8.15 9.20
CA GLU A 110 5.00 6.77 9.04
C GLU A 110 5.98 5.91 8.24
N LEU A 111 6.61 6.47 7.18
CA LEU A 111 7.71 5.81 6.48
C LEU A 111 8.85 5.49 7.45
N LYS A 112 9.32 6.49 8.21
CA LYS A 112 10.41 6.33 9.16
C LYS A 112 10.10 5.22 10.17
N ARG A 113 8.92 5.29 10.80
CA ARG A 113 8.46 4.30 11.79
C ARG A 113 8.33 2.89 11.18
N GLY A 114 7.78 2.82 9.97
CA GLY A 114 7.59 1.56 9.24
C GLY A 114 8.92 0.90 8.90
N ILE A 115 9.83 1.64 8.28
CA ILE A 115 11.15 1.15 7.83
C ILE A 115 12.01 0.73 9.04
N GLU A 116 12.03 1.52 10.12
CA GLU A 116 12.78 1.20 11.35
C GLU A 116 12.31 -0.12 12.00
N SER A 117 11.11 -0.60 11.70
CA SER A 117 10.66 -1.89 12.20
C SER A 117 11.26 -3.11 11.46
N PHE A 118 11.96 -2.88 10.34
CA PHE A 118 12.55 -3.93 9.49
C PHE A 118 14.06 -3.77 9.32
N VAL A 119 14.56 -2.54 9.22
CA VAL A 119 15.98 -2.24 8.99
C VAL A 119 16.44 -1.12 9.91
N GLU A 120 17.74 -1.09 10.18
CA GLU A 120 18.37 0.02 10.90
C GLU A 120 18.30 1.29 10.04
N ILE A 121 17.95 2.41 10.68
CA ILE A 121 17.93 3.73 10.07
C ILE A 121 18.94 4.63 10.77
N ASP A 122 19.60 5.48 9.98
CA ASP A 122 20.40 6.60 10.49
C ASP A 122 19.62 7.88 10.26
N ALA A 123 19.19 8.53 11.35
CA ALA A 123 18.37 9.73 11.31
C ALA A 123 19.16 10.94 11.77
N GLY A 124 18.94 12.07 11.10
CA GLY A 124 19.63 13.31 11.42
C GLY A 124 18.88 14.53 10.91
N ARG A 125 19.54 15.68 11.02
CA ARG A 125 19.05 16.94 10.49
C ARG A 125 19.93 17.43 9.34
N ASP A 126 19.57 18.55 8.74
CA ASP A 126 20.43 19.25 7.79
C ASP A 126 21.88 19.37 8.30
N GLY A 127 22.83 19.17 7.39
CA GLY A 127 24.26 19.13 7.71
C GLY A 127 24.77 17.83 8.34
N SER A 128 23.90 16.86 8.65
CA SER A 128 24.33 15.52 9.08
C SER A 128 24.61 14.61 7.88
N GLY A 129 25.44 13.58 8.09
CA GLY A 129 25.69 12.55 7.07
C GLY A 129 24.44 11.75 6.66
N ALA A 130 23.37 11.78 7.47
CA ALA A 130 22.09 11.16 7.13
C ALA A 130 21.27 11.96 6.12
N ALA A 131 21.47 13.28 6.05
CA ALA A 131 20.67 14.17 5.21
C ALA A 131 20.88 13.91 3.71
N MET A 132 22.13 13.66 3.30
CA MET A 132 22.58 13.45 1.90
C MET A 132 22.28 14.57 0.89
N VAL A 133 21.25 15.37 1.13
CA VAL A 133 20.83 16.52 0.36
C VAL A 133 20.73 17.69 1.33
N SER A 134 21.49 18.74 1.08
CA SER A 134 21.52 19.94 1.91
C SER A 134 20.33 20.85 1.61
N ALA A 135 19.93 21.68 2.58
CA ALA A 135 18.87 22.66 2.38
C ALA A 135 19.17 23.64 1.23
N ALA A 136 20.44 23.95 0.97
CA ALA A 136 20.87 24.83 -0.13
C ALA A 136 20.63 24.23 -1.52
N GLU A 137 20.55 22.90 -1.63
CA GLU A 137 20.28 22.19 -2.88
C GLU A 137 18.78 22.06 -3.16
N LEU A 138 17.92 22.22 -2.14
CA LEU A 138 16.48 22.08 -2.29
C LEU A 138 15.85 23.30 -2.95
N ALA A 139 14.82 23.07 -3.76
CA ALA A 139 13.93 24.14 -4.17
C ALA A 139 13.15 24.65 -2.94
N PRO A 140 12.87 25.96 -2.84
CA PRO A 140 12.19 26.54 -1.68
C PRO A 140 10.75 26.03 -1.60
N ALA A 141 10.51 25.02 -0.76
CA ALA A 141 9.20 24.42 -0.50
C ALA A 141 9.27 23.48 0.71
N ASP A 142 8.88 23.98 1.89
CA ASP A 142 8.89 23.23 3.17
C ASP A 142 7.89 22.06 3.20
N ASP A 143 6.98 22.03 2.23
CA ASP A 143 5.89 21.08 2.05
C ASP A 143 6.20 20.02 0.97
N THR A 144 7.48 19.78 0.68
CA THR A 144 7.94 18.70 -0.23
C THR A 144 8.52 17.52 0.52
N LEU A 145 8.22 16.32 0.03
CA LEU A 145 8.97 15.12 0.39
C LEU A 145 10.15 14.97 -0.56
N THR A 146 11.36 14.97 -0.04
CA THR A 146 12.54 14.62 -0.82
C THR A 146 12.82 13.13 -0.66
N VAL A 147 12.92 12.41 -1.76
CA VAL A 147 13.44 11.03 -1.80
C VAL A 147 14.79 11.04 -2.50
N PHE A 148 15.76 10.30 -1.96
CA PHE A 148 17.13 10.33 -2.47
C PHE A 148 17.80 8.95 -2.47
N VAL A 149 18.81 8.81 -3.33
CA VAL A 149 19.80 7.73 -3.32
C VAL A 149 21.18 8.34 -3.35
N SER A 150 22.07 7.89 -2.46
CA SER A 150 23.45 8.35 -2.43
C SER A 150 24.18 8.04 -3.74
N ASN A 151 25.13 8.89 -4.11
CA ASN A 151 25.86 8.77 -5.37
C ASN A 151 26.71 7.48 -5.44
N ASP A 152 27.12 6.95 -4.29
CA ASP A 152 27.80 5.65 -4.17
C ASP A 152 26.84 4.45 -4.20
N GLY A 153 25.52 4.69 -4.23
CA GLY A 153 24.48 3.67 -4.25
C GLY A 153 24.29 2.91 -2.93
N ALA A 154 24.98 3.30 -1.85
CA ALA A 154 24.93 2.56 -0.59
C ALA A 154 23.67 2.86 0.25
N TRP A 155 23.08 4.03 0.07
CA TRP A 155 22.01 4.55 0.92
C TRP A 155 20.84 5.07 0.10
N SER A 156 19.64 4.83 0.63
CA SER A 156 18.42 5.52 0.23
C SER A 156 17.84 6.24 1.43
N GLY A 157 17.02 7.25 1.21
CA GLY A 157 16.41 7.95 2.31
C GLY A 157 15.38 8.98 1.91
N PHE A 158 14.84 9.61 2.94
CA PHE A 158 13.82 10.63 2.83
C PHE A 158 14.21 11.85 3.64
N ARG A 159 13.71 13.00 3.20
CA ARG A 159 13.86 14.27 3.90
C ARG A 159 12.60 15.11 3.79
N VAL A 160 12.22 15.77 4.89
CA VAL A 160 11.15 16.79 4.96
C VAL A 160 11.63 17.93 5.84
N GLY A 161 11.67 19.15 5.29
CA GLY A 161 12.25 20.31 5.96
C GLY A 161 13.70 20.03 6.38
N ASP A 162 13.97 20.16 7.68
CA ASP A 162 15.29 19.88 8.27
C ASP A 162 15.51 18.42 8.63
N ASP A 163 14.47 17.60 8.72
CA ASP A 163 14.58 16.23 9.19
C ASP A 163 14.87 15.28 8.03
N ALA A 164 15.83 14.38 8.23
CA ALA A 164 16.17 13.35 7.27
C ALA A 164 16.48 12.01 7.94
N PHE A 165 16.29 10.93 7.21
CA PHE A 165 16.82 9.62 7.57
C PHE A 165 17.25 8.84 6.33
N ARG A 166 18.24 7.97 6.52
CA ARG A 166 18.73 7.04 5.51
C ARG A 166 18.72 5.60 6.01
N PHE A 167 18.64 4.68 5.08
CA PHE A 167 18.68 3.24 5.28
C PHE A 167 19.41 2.59 4.11
N ARG A 168 19.76 1.31 4.24
CA ARG A 168 20.46 0.60 3.17
C ARG A 168 19.63 0.57 1.89
N HIS A 169 20.23 1.00 0.79
CA HIS A 169 19.59 0.92 -0.52
C HIS A 169 19.21 -0.54 -0.84
N GLY A 170 18.08 -0.75 -1.51
CA GLY A 170 17.51 -2.07 -1.78
C GLY A 170 16.78 -2.73 -0.61
N ALA A 171 16.65 -2.07 0.56
CA ALA A 171 15.89 -2.63 1.68
C ALA A 171 14.38 -2.78 1.40
N ILE A 172 13.81 -1.85 0.62
CA ILE A 172 12.40 -1.85 0.23
C ILE A 172 12.32 -2.50 -1.15
N THR A 173 11.60 -3.61 -1.26
CA THR A 173 11.50 -4.36 -2.52
C THR A 173 10.24 -4.04 -3.31
N ARG A 174 9.19 -3.58 -2.61
CA ARG A 174 7.93 -3.18 -3.23
C ARG A 174 7.27 -2.07 -2.43
N LEU A 175 6.67 -1.13 -3.16
CA LEU A 175 5.78 -0.09 -2.67
C LEU A 175 4.41 -0.30 -3.33
N LYS A 176 3.34 -0.33 -2.53
CA LYS A 176 1.97 -0.36 -3.03
C LYS A 176 1.16 0.80 -2.47
N LEU A 177 0.45 1.50 -3.36
CA LEU A 177 -0.62 2.41 -2.99
C LEU A 177 -1.97 1.69 -3.15
N THR A 178 -2.70 1.52 -2.05
CA THR A 178 -4.08 1.04 -2.08
C THR A 178 -5.02 2.23 -1.95
N ARG A 179 -5.89 2.42 -2.94
CA ARG A 179 -6.99 3.37 -2.89
C ARG A 179 -8.23 2.67 -2.36
N VAL A 180 -8.77 3.17 -1.25
CA VAL A 180 -10.02 2.68 -0.67
C VAL A 180 -11.16 3.51 -1.23
N LEU A 181 -11.98 2.91 -2.10
CA LEU A 181 -13.12 3.56 -2.73
C LEU A 181 -14.26 3.75 -1.71
N PRO A 182 -14.92 4.92 -1.70
CA PRO A 182 -16.00 5.22 -0.77
C PRO A 182 -17.31 4.55 -1.23
N LEU A 183 -17.65 3.37 -0.71
CA LEU A 183 -19.01 2.80 -0.89
C LEU A 183 -19.88 2.97 0.37
N ARG A 184 -19.29 2.93 1.57
CA ARG A 184 -19.99 3.14 2.85
C ARG A 184 -19.40 4.25 3.71
N TRP A 185 -18.09 4.49 3.59
CA TRP A 185 -17.31 5.49 4.32
C TRP A 185 -16.68 6.48 3.34
N VAL A 186 -15.93 7.44 3.87
CA VAL A 186 -15.26 8.50 3.09
C VAL A 186 -14.11 7.99 2.19
N GLY A 187 -13.78 6.70 2.26
CA GLY A 187 -12.66 6.11 1.54
C GLY A 187 -11.31 6.60 2.09
N GLY A 188 -10.23 6.32 1.37
CA GLY A 188 -8.90 6.81 1.75
C GLY A 188 -7.74 6.13 1.04
N TYR A 189 -6.56 6.19 1.66
CA TYR A 189 -5.31 5.74 1.06
C TYR A 189 -4.44 5.03 2.06
N MET A 190 -3.94 3.86 1.65
CA MET A 190 -3.00 3.07 2.43
C MET A 190 -1.74 2.85 1.63
N VAL A 191 -0.59 2.99 2.29
CA VAL A 191 0.72 2.72 1.71
C VAL A 191 1.26 1.45 2.34
N THR A 192 1.70 0.51 1.51
CA THR A 192 2.33 -0.74 1.95
C THR A 192 3.76 -0.82 1.43
N LEU A 193 4.69 -1.18 2.31
CA LEU A 193 6.08 -1.47 1.96
C LEU A 193 6.36 -2.94 2.24
N TRP A 194 7.11 -3.59 1.35
CA TRP A 194 7.67 -4.93 1.55
C TRP A 194 9.18 -4.89 1.70
N PHE A 195 9.68 -5.85 2.46
CA PHE A 195 11.07 -6.03 2.80
C PHE A 195 11.43 -7.51 2.66
N ASP A 196 12.65 -7.80 2.21
CA ASP A 196 13.16 -9.18 2.17
C ASP A 196 13.50 -9.73 3.55
N VAL A 197 13.65 -8.84 4.53
CA VAL A 197 13.91 -9.19 5.93
C VAL A 197 12.61 -9.19 6.75
N PRO A 198 12.52 -10.04 7.78
CA PRO A 198 11.37 -10.04 8.67
C PRO A 198 11.37 -8.82 9.62
N ASN A 199 10.20 -8.48 10.14
CA ASN A 199 10.06 -7.41 11.13
C ASN A 199 10.90 -7.69 12.40
N LEU A 200 11.84 -6.81 12.72
CA LEU A 200 12.75 -6.92 13.87
C LEU A 200 12.02 -6.82 15.21
N LYS A 201 10.89 -6.08 15.25
CA LYS A 201 10.15 -5.77 16.47
C LYS A 201 9.06 -6.82 16.80
N LYS A 202 8.74 -7.73 15.88
CA LYS A 202 7.73 -8.80 16.09
C LYS A 202 8.40 -10.17 16.16
N LEU A 203 8.91 -10.52 17.34
CA LEU A 203 9.58 -11.80 17.63
C LEU A 203 8.61 -12.95 17.99
N THR A 204 7.29 -12.76 17.90
CA THR A 204 6.28 -13.75 18.31
C THR A 204 5.35 -14.16 17.16
N GLU A 205 5.37 -15.47 16.88
CA GLU A 205 4.52 -16.35 16.03
C GLU A 205 4.14 -15.94 14.59
N TYR A 206 4.12 -14.66 14.21
CA TYR A 206 3.80 -14.24 12.84
C TYR A 206 4.92 -13.38 12.24
N VAL A 207 5.72 -13.99 11.37
CA VAL A 207 6.75 -13.30 10.59
C VAL A 207 6.07 -12.40 9.56
N SER A 208 6.13 -11.09 9.77
CA SER A 208 5.69 -10.11 8.77
C SER A 208 6.89 -9.64 7.96
N HIS A 209 6.72 -9.55 6.64
CA HIS A 209 7.66 -8.98 5.67
C HIS A 209 7.17 -7.64 5.10
N SER A 210 6.10 -7.08 5.67
CA SER A 210 5.52 -5.83 5.22
C SER A 210 5.03 -4.96 6.37
N THR A 211 5.03 -3.66 6.12
CA THR A 211 4.34 -2.67 6.95
C THR A 211 3.30 -1.94 6.12
N LEU A 212 2.27 -1.44 6.78
CA LEU A 212 1.20 -0.67 6.17
C LEU A 212 0.81 0.49 7.09
N PHE A 213 0.53 1.64 6.50
CA PHE A 213 0.05 2.82 7.20
C PHE A 213 -1.01 3.56 6.38
N ASP A 214 -1.87 4.30 7.08
CA ASP A 214 -2.99 5.06 6.52
C ASP A 214 -2.65 6.57 6.51
N LEU A 215 -2.94 7.23 5.38
CA LEU A 215 -2.66 8.65 5.18
C LEU A 215 -3.68 9.60 5.82
N ASP A 216 -4.81 9.08 6.31
CA ASP A 216 -5.93 9.80 6.94
C ASP A 216 -6.42 10.95 6.08
N LEU A 217 -6.64 10.60 4.82
CA LEU A 217 -7.10 11.48 3.78
C LEU A 217 -8.36 10.90 3.19
N GLU A 218 -9.38 11.75 3.08
CA GLU A 218 -10.59 11.39 2.35
C GLU A 218 -10.28 11.18 0.87
N HIS A 219 -11.03 10.25 0.28
CA HIS A 219 -10.93 9.94 -1.13
C HIS A 219 -11.25 11.17 -2.01
N SER A 220 -10.48 11.35 -3.07
CA SER A 220 -10.67 12.38 -4.10
C SER A 220 -9.89 11.97 -5.35
N ASP A 221 -10.46 12.18 -6.53
CA ASP A 221 -9.80 11.84 -7.79
C ASP A 221 -8.50 12.63 -8.02
N SER A 222 -8.43 13.89 -7.57
CA SER A 222 -7.21 14.69 -7.69
C SER A 222 -6.10 14.17 -6.77
N ARG A 223 -6.45 13.82 -5.52
CA ARG A 223 -5.50 13.21 -4.57
C ARG A 223 -5.06 11.82 -5.02
N SER A 224 -5.98 11.04 -5.60
CA SER A 224 -5.67 9.70 -6.11
C SER A 224 -4.59 9.76 -7.19
N ARG A 225 -4.71 10.69 -8.15
CA ARG A 225 -3.70 10.90 -9.20
C ARG A 225 -2.36 11.37 -8.61
N ALA A 226 -2.38 12.44 -7.82
CA ALA A 226 -1.17 12.99 -7.21
C ALA A 226 -0.41 11.97 -6.33
N LEU A 227 -1.12 11.20 -5.50
CA LEU A 227 -0.50 10.18 -4.65
C LEU A 227 0.01 8.99 -5.48
N THR A 228 -0.69 8.58 -6.53
CA THR A 228 -0.24 7.49 -7.40
C THR A 228 1.04 7.88 -8.12
N HIS A 229 1.06 9.08 -8.70
CA HIS A 229 2.26 9.63 -9.35
C HIS A 229 3.41 9.77 -8.35
N ALA A 230 3.19 10.39 -7.18
CA ALA A 230 4.23 10.53 -6.16
C ALA A 230 4.76 9.19 -5.64
N CYS A 231 3.90 8.19 -5.43
CA CYS A 231 4.36 6.86 -5.00
C CYS A 231 5.15 6.15 -6.11
N ARG A 232 4.74 6.29 -7.38
CA ARG A 232 5.49 5.77 -8.52
C ARG A 232 6.89 6.39 -8.59
N GLU A 233 6.98 7.70 -8.39
CA GLU A 233 8.25 8.44 -8.35
C GLU A 233 9.15 8.02 -7.19
N ILE A 234 8.59 7.75 -6.01
CA ILE A 234 9.33 7.19 -4.87
C ILE A 234 9.88 5.81 -5.23
N ALA A 235 9.04 4.92 -5.80
CA ALA A 235 9.46 3.58 -6.16
C ALA A 235 10.58 3.59 -7.22
N ASP A 236 10.48 4.46 -8.23
CA ASP A 236 11.51 4.65 -9.25
C ASP A 236 12.85 5.08 -8.64
N VAL A 237 12.85 6.08 -7.75
CA VAL A 237 14.09 6.52 -7.09
C VAL A 237 14.68 5.42 -6.21
N LEU A 238 13.84 4.64 -5.52
CA LEU A 238 14.27 3.57 -4.63
C LEU A 238 14.65 2.26 -5.34
N ASP A 239 14.44 2.15 -6.66
CA ASP A 239 14.56 0.91 -7.43
C ASP A 239 13.68 -0.23 -6.85
N ALA A 240 12.45 0.12 -6.48
CA ALA A 240 11.46 -0.80 -5.92
C ALA A 240 10.30 -1.04 -6.90
N ALA A 241 9.69 -2.23 -6.84
CA ALA A 241 8.47 -2.48 -7.61
C ALA A 241 7.32 -1.59 -7.13
N PHE A 242 6.55 -1.00 -8.06
CA PHE A 242 5.36 -0.22 -7.74
C PHE A 242 4.08 -0.94 -8.15
N ASP A 243 3.14 -1.07 -7.21
CA ASP A 243 1.80 -1.60 -7.45
C ASP A 243 0.74 -0.55 -7.06
N PHE A 244 -0.36 -0.55 -7.80
CA PHE A 244 -1.57 0.22 -7.48
C PHE A 244 -2.76 -0.72 -7.38
N ASP A 245 -3.58 -0.57 -6.34
CA ASP A 245 -4.71 -1.45 -6.07
C ASP A 245 -5.95 -0.66 -5.62
N ASP A 246 -7.12 -1.11 -6.04
CA ASP A 246 -8.41 -0.58 -5.63
C ASP A 246 -9.07 -1.52 -4.63
N ALA A 247 -9.21 -1.05 -3.40
CA ALA A 247 -9.99 -1.71 -2.38
C ALA A 247 -11.37 -1.05 -2.29
N SER A 248 -12.37 -1.85 -1.94
CA SER A 248 -13.69 -1.36 -1.55
C SER A 248 -13.89 -1.63 -0.06
N ASP A 249 -14.56 -0.70 0.62
CA ASP A 249 -14.94 -0.78 2.02
C ASP A 249 -16.24 -1.59 2.28
N ALA A 250 -16.67 -2.43 1.33
CA ALA A 250 -17.95 -3.17 1.34
C ALA A 250 -17.97 -4.44 2.19
#